data_AF-A0A6N4TA65-F1
#
_entry.id   AF-A0A6N4TA65-F1
#
_cell.length_a   1.000
_cell.length_b   1.000
_cell.length_c   1.000
_cell.angle_alpha   90.00
_cell.angle_beta   90.00
_cell.angle_gamma   90.00
#
_symmetry.space_group_name_H-M   'P 1'
#
loop_
_entity.id
_entity.type
_entity.pdbx_description
1 polymer ?
#
loop_
_entity_poly.entity_id
_entity_poly.type
_entity_poly.pdbx_seq_one_letter_code
_entity_poly.pdbx_strand_id
1 'polypeptide(L)'
;MSAGEITFVINGEKLEVSAITNQSTGYCPQASSWPDVANALQLAGIAGPGHFSSHYEFRRCRLCQAINIIKDDVLECALCEAALPQDWNF
;
A
#
# COMPACT_ATOMS: atom_id res chain seq x y z
N MET A 1 -2.17 7.11 -8.49
CA MET A 1 -2.02 5.80 -7.81
C MET A 1 -3.05 5.70 -6.68
N SER A 2 -3.31 4.51 -6.13
CA SER A 2 -4.46 4.24 -5.22
C SER A 2 -4.04 3.68 -3.85
N ALA A 3 -5.01 3.50 -2.96
CA ALA A 3 -4.89 2.59 -1.82
C ALA A 3 -4.98 1.13 -2.31
N GLY A 4 -4.54 0.20 -1.47
CA GLY A 4 -4.79 -1.23 -1.63
C GLY A 4 -6.09 -1.64 -0.96
N GLU A 5 -6.29 -1.21 0.29
CA GLU A 5 -7.48 -1.48 1.09
C GLU A 5 -7.87 -0.25 1.92
N ILE A 6 -9.19 -0.09 2.13
CA ILE A 6 -9.78 0.98 2.95
C ILE A 6 -10.87 0.38 3.83
N THR A 7 -10.81 0.68 5.13
CA THR A 7 -11.84 0.30 6.10
C THR A 7 -12.67 1.52 6.49
N PHE A 8 -13.96 1.46 6.15
CA PHE A 8 -14.92 2.50 6.52
C PHE A 8 -15.66 2.14 7.81
N VAL A 9 -16.02 3.17 8.57
CA VAL A 9 -16.88 3.09 9.74
C VAL A 9 -18.01 4.11 9.61
N ILE A 10 -19.20 3.74 10.10
CA ILE A 10 -20.36 4.63 10.16
C ILE A 10 -20.51 5.09 11.61
N ASN A 11 -20.31 6.39 11.84
CA ASN A 11 -20.43 7.04 13.14
C ASN A 11 -21.67 7.96 13.13
N GLY A 12 -22.83 7.41 13.51
CA GLY A 12 -24.12 8.08 13.37
C GLY A 12 -24.49 8.22 11.89
N GLU A 13 -24.62 9.46 11.40
CA GLU A 13 -24.89 9.76 9.98
C GLU A 13 -23.61 10.02 9.16
N LYS A 14 -22.43 9.93 9.79
CA LYS A 14 -21.14 10.22 9.13
C LYS A 14 -20.44 8.95 8.69
N LEU A 15 -19.92 8.96 7.47
CA LEU A 15 -18.97 7.96 6.96
C LEU A 15 -17.55 8.47 7.20
N GLU A 16 -16.74 7.65 7.85
CA GLU A 16 -15.34 7.96 8.14
C GLU A 16 -14.45 6.78 7.77
N VAL A 17 -13.19 7.06 7.46
CA VAL A 17 -12.19 6.03 7.24
C VAL A 17 -11.44 5.75 8.54
N SER A 18 -11.53 4.51 9.00
CA SER A 18 -10.85 4.03 10.21
C SER A 18 -9.45 3.48 9.94
N ALA A 19 -9.21 2.90 8.75
CA ALA A 19 -7.91 2.40 8.34
C ALA A 19 -7.72 2.45 6.82
N ILE A 20 -6.48 2.70 6.38
CA ILE A 20 -6.09 2.70 4.96
C ILE A 20 -4.71 2.05 4.84
N THR A 21 -4.55 1.13 3.90
CA THR A 21 -3.24 0.57 3.57
C THR A 21 -2.99 0.61 2.07
N ASN A 22 -1.73 0.56 1.66
CA ASN A 22 -1.35 0.29 0.27
C ASN A 22 -1.25 -1.22 -0.01
N GLN A 23 -1.73 -2.08 0.90
CA GLN A 23 -1.54 -3.53 0.77
C GLN A 23 -2.44 -4.09 -0.32
N SER A 24 -1.85 -4.40 -1.48
CA SER A 24 -2.51 -5.17 -2.52
C SER A 24 -1.46 -5.90 -3.32
N THR A 25 -1.44 -7.24 -3.27
CA THR A 25 -0.51 -8.04 -4.07
C THR A 25 -0.91 -8.07 -5.56
N GLY A 26 -2.11 -7.59 -5.91
CA GLY A 26 -2.55 -7.44 -7.29
C GLY A 26 -2.08 -6.13 -7.95
N TYR A 27 -2.14 -5.01 -7.21
CA TYR A 27 -1.82 -3.67 -7.75
C TYR A 27 -0.49 -3.09 -7.26
N CYS A 28 0.00 -3.54 -6.11
CA CYS A 28 1.27 -3.14 -5.49
C CYS A 28 1.54 -1.61 -5.44
N PRO A 29 0.58 -0.77 -5.02
CA PRO A 29 0.77 0.68 -5.01
C PRO A 29 1.91 1.09 -4.06
N GLN A 30 2.76 2.01 -4.50
CA GLN A 30 3.85 2.56 -3.68
C GLN A 30 3.33 3.39 -2.51
N ALA A 31 4.10 3.51 -1.42
CA ALA A 31 3.75 4.41 -0.32
C ALA A 31 3.62 5.89 -0.78
N SER A 32 4.36 6.26 -1.83
CA SER A 32 4.28 7.55 -2.50
C SER A 32 2.93 7.83 -3.18
N SER A 33 2.02 6.84 -3.25
CA SER A 33 0.65 7.04 -3.74
C SER A 33 -0.26 7.79 -2.76
N TRP A 34 0.16 7.99 -1.51
CA TRP A 34 -0.67 8.62 -0.49
C TRP A 34 -1.33 9.95 -0.91
N PRO A 35 -0.62 10.91 -1.55
CA PRO A 35 -1.23 12.18 -1.94
C PRO A 35 -2.45 12.03 -2.86
N ASP A 36 -2.44 11.04 -3.76
CA ASP A 36 -3.58 10.76 -4.63
C ASP A 36 -4.79 10.24 -3.83
N VAL A 37 -4.55 9.38 -2.83
CA VAL A 37 -5.57 8.85 -1.93
C VAL A 37 -6.17 9.96 -1.06
N ALA A 38 -5.31 10.80 -0.48
CA ALA A 38 -5.73 11.93 0.34
C ALA A 38 -6.60 12.91 -0.47
N ASN A 39 -6.20 13.22 -1.70
CA ASN A 39 -6.99 14.05 -2.60
C ASN A 39 -8.36 13.43 -2.94
N ALA A 40 -8.41 12.12 -3.20
CA ALA A 40 -9.67 11.43 -3.47
C ALA A 40 -10.63 11.46 -2.26
N LEU A 41 -10.11 11.27 -1.04
CA LEU A 41 -10.92 11.38 0.18
C LEU A 41 -11.42 12.79 0.42
N GLN A 42 -10.57 13.79 0.18
CA GLN A 42 -10.93 15.20 0.28
C GLN A 42 -12.07 15.55 -0.69
N LEU A 43 -11.95 15.14 -1.96
CA LEU A 43 -13.00 15.35 -2.97
C LEU A 43 -14.31 14.63 -2.61
N ALA A 44 -14.23 13.46 -1.98
CA ALA A 44 -15.39 12.71 -1.50
C ALA A 44 -16.00 13.28 -0.20
N GLY A 45 -15.33 14.23 0.47
CA GLY A 45 -15.77 14.75 1.77
C GLY A 45 -15.71 13.72 2.90
N ILE A 46 -14.89 12.66 2.75
CA ILE A 46 -14.78 11.58 3.73
C ILE A 46 -13.57 11.86 4.64
N ALA A 47 -13.83 11.99 5.94
CA ALA A 47 -12.76 12.16 6.92
C ALA A 47 -11.97 10.86 7.11
N GLY A 48 -10.69 10.98 7.46
CA GLY A 48 -9.81 9.81 7.62
C GLY A 48 -8.43 10.18 8.16
N PRO A 49 -7.53 9.20 8.28
CA PRO A 49 -6.15 9.44 8.71
C PRO A 49 -5.39 10.31 7.70
N GLY A 50 -4.38 11.04 8.18
CA GLY A 50 -3.54 11.92 7.35
C GLY A 50 -2.43 11.20 6.57
N HIS A 51 -2.33 9.88 6.70
CA HIS A 51 -1.38 8.98 6.04
C HIS A 51 -1.96 7.56 5.99
N PHE A 52 -1.32 6.65 5.25
CA PHE A 52 -1.62 5.22 5.36
C PHE A 52 -1.43 4.74 6.79
N SER A 53 -2.45 4.08 7.36
CA SER A 53 -2.38 3.45 8.68
C SER A 53 -1.25 2.42 8.77
N SER A 54 -1.02 1.71 7.67
CA SER A 54 0.19 0.92 7.41
C SER A 54 0.56 1.02 5.93
N HIS A 55 1.83 1.16 5.63
CA HIS A 55 2.35 1.12 4.25
C HIS A 55 3.41 0.03 4.11
N TYR A 56 3.53 -0.49 2.89
CA TYR A 56 4.37 -1.62 2.54
C TYR A 56 5.14 -1.33 1.25
N GLU A 57 6.42 -1.67 1.24
CA GLU A 57 7.21 -1.67 0.02
C GLU A 57 7.11 -3.03 -0.65
N PHE A 58 6.83 -3.05 -1.95
CA PHE A 58 6.72 -4.27 -2.74
C PHE A 58 7.92 -4.40 -3.67
N ARG A 59 8.41 -5.64 -3.84
CA ARG A 59 9.35 -5.99 -4.91
C ARG A 59 8.93 -7.28 -5.60
N ARG A 60 9.05 -7.31 -6.92
CA ARG A 60 8.85 -8.52 -7.71
C ARG A 60 10.20 -9.18 -7.99
N CYS A 61 10.37 -10.42 -7.55
CA CYS A 61 11.59 -11.18 -7.81
C CYS A 61 11.75 -11.41 -9.32
N ARG A 62 12.93 -11.09 -9.88
CA ARG A 62 13.20 -11.30 -11.31
C ARG A 62 13.39 -12.77 -11.68
N LEU A 63 13.72 -13.63 -10.71
CA LEU A 63 13.94 -15.06 -10.94
C LEU A 63 12.63 -15.86 -10.84
N CYS A 64 12.00 -15.87 -9.67
CA CYS A 64 10.82 -16.71 -9.41
C CYS A 64 9.49 -15.97 -9.57
N GLN A 65 9.51 -14.67 -9.91
CA GLN A 65 8.31 -13.82 -10.11
C GLN A 65 7.45 -13.61 -8.87
N ALA A 66 7.89 -14.07 -7.69
CA ALA A 66 7.19 -13.84 -6.44
C ALA A 66 7.12 -12.35 -6.08
N ILE A 67 5.98 -11.94 -5.54
CA ILE A 67 5.74 -10.61 -4.99
C ILE A 67 6.12 -10.65 -3.52
N ASN A 68 7.05 -9.80 -3.12
CA ASN A 68 7.56 -9.73 -1.75
C ASN A 68 7.16 -8.40 -1.13
N ILE A 69 6.75 -8.46 0.13
CA ILE A 69 6.69 -7.28 1.01
C ILE A 69 8.05 -7.14 1.66
N ILE A 70 8.68 -5.98 1.51
CA ILE A 70 9.98 -5.69 2.12
C ILE A 70 9.78 -5.37 3.59
N LYS A 71 10.62 -5.98 4.44
CA LYS A 71 10.68 -5.76 5.88
C LYS A 71 12.12 -5.43 6.25
N ASP A 72 12.30 -4.44 7.12
CA ASP A 72 13.60 -4.01 7.64
C ASP A 72 14.64 -3.73 6.53
N ASP A 73 14.18 -3.22 5.39
CA ASP A 73 14.97 -2.94 4.19
C ASP A 73 15.72 -4.16 3.59
N VAL A 74 15.29 -5.38 3.93
CA VAL A 74 15.88 -6.62 3.40
C VAL A 74 15.36 -6.91 1.99
N LEU A 75 16.24 -6.75 1.01
CA LEU A 75 15.97 -7.01 -0.41
C LEU A 75 16.36 -8.43 -0.82
N GLU A 76 15.72 -9.42 -0.22
CA GLU A 76 15.89 -10.83 -0.53
C GLU A 76 14.53 -11.50 -0.75
N CYS A 77 14.42 -12.35 -1.77
CA CYS A 77 13.18 -13.05 -2.06
C CYS A 77 12.92 -14.15 -1.03
N ALA A 78 11.78 -14.08 -0.35
CA ALA A 78 11.40 -15.06 0.66
C ALA A 78 11.15 -16.49 0.12
N LEU A 79 11.08 -16.68 -1.20
CA LEU A 79 10.82 -18.00 -1.82
C LEU A 79 12.06 -18.66 -2.44
N CYS A 80 13.00 -17.87 -2.95
CA CYS A 80 14.17 -18.42 -3.65
C CYS A 80 15.50 -17.79 -3.25
N GLU A 81 15.49 -16.94 -2.20
CA GLU A 81 16.68 -16.31 -1.60
C GLU A 81 17.49 -15.42 -2.58
N ALA A 82 16.92 -15.12 -3.75
CA ALA A 82 17.55 -14.24 -4.72
C ALA A 82 17.43 -12.78 -4.29
N ALA A 83 18.48 -12.00 -4.57
CA ALA A 83 18.46 -10.55 -4.36
C ALA A 83 17.29 -9.88 -5.12
N LEU A 84 16.56 -9.02 -4.43
CA LEU A 84 15.47 -8.22 -4.98
C LEU A 84 15.98 -6.89 -5.54
N PRO A 85 15.29 -6.28 -6.52
CA PRO A 85 15.67 -4.97 -7.04
C PRO A 85 15.60 -3.87 -5.99
N GLN A 86 16.51 -2.91 -6.05
CA GLN A 86 16.49 -1.69 -5.23
C GLN A 86 15.26 -0.84 -5.57
N ASP A 87 15.03 -0.61 -6.85
CA ASP A 87 13.90 0.17 -7.34
C ASP A 87 12.61 -0.65 -7.35
N TRP A 88 11.48 0.03 -7.13
CA TRP A 88 10.15 -0.54 -7.31
C TRP A 88 9.95 -0.97 -8.78
N ASN A 89 9.43 -2.18 -9.00
CA ASN A 89 9.47 -2.85 -10.30
C ASN A 89 8.16 -3.55 -10.69
N PHE A 90 7.03 -2.90 -10.43
CA PHE A 90 5.71 -3.35 -10.89
C PHE A 90 5.21 -2.54 -12.10
#